data_AF-A0A433HZP0-F1
#
_entry.id   AF-A0A433HZP0-F1
#
_cell.length_a   1.000
_cell.length_b   1.000
_cell.length_c   1.000
_cell.angle_alpha   90.00
_cell.angle_beta   90.00
_cell.angle_gamma   90.00
#
_symmetry.space_group_name_H-M   'P 1'
#
loop_
_entity.id
_entity.type
_entity.pdbx_description
1 polymer ?
#
loop_
_entity_poly.entity_id
_entity_poly.type
_entity_poly.pdbx_seq_one_letter_code
_entity_poly.pdbx_strand_id
1 'polypeptide(L)'
;MNEQSAAFAESFKPWLTSLTRFNQFAVGRMEQWVALQMDSLRAYVDLGVAQARVALKVTDPHSLHEFADSQFAVLSFVGHRAIDDSRAISEWRSDGQKQAIGLTRANLLTVLFND
;
A
#
# COMPACT_ATOMS: atom_id res chain seq x y z
N MET A 1 -21.06 -6.61 -44.12
CA MET A 1 -20.24 -5.64 -43.35
C MET A 1 -20.14 -5.96 -41.85
N ASN A 2 -20.67 -7.10 -41.36
CA ASN A 2 -20.61 -7.48 -39.93
C ASN A 2 -19.52 -8.51 -39.59
N GLU A 3 -19.11 -9.35 -40.54
CA GLU A 3 -18.13 -10.43 -40.27
C GLU A 3 -16.68 -9.93 -40.22
N GLN A 4 -16.30 -8.99 -41.12
CA GLN A 4 -14.98 -8.36 -41.08
C GLN A 4 -14.75 -7.53 -39.81
N SER A 5 -15.77 -6.84 -39.32
CA SER A 5 -15.70 -6.08 -38.06
C SER A 5 -15.64 -7.01 -36.84
N ALA A 6 -16.33 -8.15 -36.89
CA ALA A 6 -16.27 -9.15 -35.82
C ALA A 6 -14.91 -9.87 -35.77
N ALA A 7 -14.36 -10.27 -36.92
CA ALA A 7 -13.04 -10.89 -37.02
C ALA A 7 -11.90 -9.91 -36.60
N PHE A 8 -12.06 -8.62 -36.91
CA PHE A 8 -11.17 -7.58 -36.42
C PHE A 8 -11.28 -7.43 -34.90
N ALA A 9 -12.49 -7.41 -34.34
CA ALA A 9 -12.69 -7.32 -32.89
C ALA A 9 -12.12 -8.55 -32.14
N GLU A 10 -12.24 -9.76 -32.69
CA GLU A 10 -11.63 -10.96 -32.10
C GLU A 10 -10.10 -10.89 -32.10
N SER A 11 -9.49 -10.33 -33.14
CA SER A 11 -8.04 -10.18 -33.24
C SER A 11 -7.46 -9.24 -32.16
N PHE A 12 -8.26 -8.29 -31.66
CA PHE A 12 -7.85 -7.35 -30.60
C PHE A 12 -8.29 -7.77 -29.18
N LYS A 13 -9.13 -8.81 -29.06
CA LYS A 13 -9.67 -9.29 -27.79
C LYS A 13 -8.60 -9.71 -26.76
N PRO A 14 -7.49 -10.38 -27.13
CA PRO A 14 -6.42 -10.73 -26.19
C PRO A 14 -5.71 -9.49 -25.64
N TRP A 15 -5.48 -8.51 -26.52
CA TRP A 15 -4.85 -7.23 -26.18
C TRP A 15 -5.71 -6.43 -25.20
N LEU A 16 -7.02 -6.33 -25.46
CA LEU A 16 -7.97 -5.68 -24.57
C LEU A 16 -8.05 -6.38 -23.21
N THR A 17 -8.00 -7.72 -23.20
CA THR A 17 -7.98 -8.52 -21.98
C THR A 17 -6.71 -8.27 -21.16
N SER A 18 -5.54 -8.23 -21.81
CA SER A 18 -4.26 -7.92 -21.16
C SER A 18 -4.22 -6.50 -20.59
N LEU A 19 -4.76 -5.51 -21.30
CA LEU A 19 -4.88 -4.13 -20.82
C LEU A 19 -5.81 -4.04 -19.60
N THR A 20 -6.94 -4.76 -19.64
CA THR A 20 -7.89 -4.80 -18.52
C THR A 20 -7.24 -5.40 -17.27
N ARG A 21 -6.52 -6.53 -17.42
CA ARG A 21 -5.78 -7.16 -16.30
C ARG A 21 -4.69 -6.23 -15.74
N PHE A 22 -4.00 -5.48 -16.60
CA PHE A 22 -3.01 -4.49 -16.17
C PHE A 22 -3.64 -3.35 -15.37
N ASN A 23 -4.76 -2.81 -15.83
CA ASN A 23 -5.48 -1.75 -15.12
C ASN A 23 -5.97 -2.25 -13.74
N GLN A 24 -6.53 -3.46 -13.68
CA GLN A 24 -6.95 -4.07 -12.40
C GLN A 24 -5.77 -4.25 -11.44
N PHE A 25 -4.61 -4.71 -11.94
CA PHE A 25 -3.39 -4.80 -11.15
C PHE A 25 -2.96 -3.43 -10.62
N ALA A 26 -2.93 -2.40 -11.47
CA ALA A 26 -2.54 -1.05 -11.07
C ALA A 26 -3.46 -0.47 -9.98
N VAL A 27 -4.79 -0.66 -10.12
CA VAL A 27 -5.78 -0.23 -9.13
C VAL A 27 -5.59 -0.97 -7.82
N GLY A 28 -5.49 -2.30 -7.82
CA GLY A 28 -5.28 -3.07 -6.60
C GLY A 28 -3.97 -2.72 -5.88
N ARG A 29 -2.93 -2.34 -6.63
CA ARG A 29 -1.67 -1.85 -6.06
C ARG A 29 -1.79 -0.47 -5.44
N MET A 30 -2.58 0.42 -6.03
CA MET A 30 -2.92 1.72 -5.43
C MET A 30 -3.73 1.53 -4.14
N GLU A 31 -4.71 0.63 -4.13
CA GLU A 31 -5.49 0.32 -2.91
C GLU A 31 -4.59 -0.18 -1.77
N GLN A 32 -3.66 -1.10 -2.06
CA GLN A 32 -2.67 -1.57 -1.08
C GLN A 32 -1.79 -0.43 -0.56
N TRP A 33 -1.35 0.47 -1.43
CA TRP A 33 -0.54 1.62 -1.05
C TRP A 33 -1.31 2.60 -0.17
N VAL A 34 -2.56 2.89 -0.52
CA VAL A 34 -3.45 3.75 0.26
C VAL A 34 -3.73 3.15 1.64
N ALA A 35 -3.92 1.83 1.72
CA ALA A 35 -4.07 1.14 3.01
C ALA A 35 -2.83 1.32 3.90
N LEU A 36 -1.62 1.14 3.35
CA LEU A 36 -0.35 1.38 4.08
C LEU A 36 -0.24 2.84 4.56
N GLN A 37 -0.64 3.82 3.74
CA GLN A 37 -0.65 5.22 4.16
C GLN A 37 -1.70 5.50 5.24
N MET A 38 -2.89 4.90 5.15
CA MET A 38 -3.93 5.06 6.16
C MET A 38 -3.52 4.46 7.50
N ASP A 39 -2.86 3.29 7.48
CA ASP A 39 -2.35 2.65 8.69
C ASP A 39 -1.26 3.48 9.38
N SER A 40 -0.39 4.14 8.61
CA SER A 40 0.62 5.04 9.17
C SER A 40 0.00 6.32 9.72
N LEU A 41 -0.93 6.93 8.98
CA LEU A 41 -1.69 8.09 9.45
C LEU A 41 -2.41 7.80 10.77
N ARG A 42 -3.11 6.66 10.88
CA ARG A 42 -3.81 6.26 12.10
C ARG A 42 -2.85 6.16 13.28
N ALA A 43 -1.69 5.55 13.09
CA ALA A 43 -0.66 5.43 14.11
C ALA A 43 -0.12 6.81 14.57
N TYR A 44 0.10 7.76 13.66
CA TYR A 44 0.50 9.12 14.03
C TYR A 44 -0.60 9.91 14.73
N VAL A 45 -1.86 9.72 14.34
CA VAL A 45 -3.01 10.31 15.03
C VAL A 45 -3.12 9.77 16.45
N ASP A 46 -2.98 8.46 16.64
CA ASP A 46 -2.98 7.83 17.97
C ASP A 46 -1.83 8.37 18.83
N LEU A 47 -0.65 8.58 18.25
CA LEU A 47 0.48 9.23 18.92
C LEU A 47 0.15 10.66 19.33
N GLY A 48 -0.47 11.46 18.45
CA GLY A 48 -0.88 12.83 18.74
C GLY A 48 -1.91 12.90 19.87
N VAL A 49 -2.87 11.97 19.89
CA VAL A 49 -3.84 11.84 21.00
C VAL A 49 -3.14 11.45 22.30
N ALA A 50 -2.17 10.54 22.25
CA ALA A 50 -1.38 10.15 23.42
C ALA A 50 -0.57 11.34 23.97
N GLN A 51 0.09 12.12 23.12
CA GLN A 51 0.81 13.33 23.51
C GLN A 51 -0.14 14.40 24.08
N ALA A 52 -1.31 14.60 23.49
CA ALA A 52 -2.32 15.54 24.01
C ALA A 52 -2.81 15.14 25.42
N ARG A 53 -2.99 13.84 25.68
CA ARG A 53 -3.34 13.34 27.03
C ARG A 53 -2.23 13.60 28.05
N VAL A 54 -0.97 13.43 27.65
CA VAL A 54 0.18 13.72 28.52
C VAL A 54 0.29 15.21 28.79
N ALA A 55 0.15 16.06 27.76
CA ALA A 55 0.17 17.52 27.91
C ALA A 55 -0.92 18.04 28.86
N LEU A 56 -2.11 17.43 28.84
CA LEU A 56 -3.19 17.75 29.79
C LEU A 56 -2.89 17.32 31.24
N LYS A 57 -2.02 16.33 31.45
CA LYS A 57 -1.60 15.87 32.80
C LYS A 57 -0.42 16.66 33.36
N VAL A 58 0.43 17.24 32.49
CA VAL A 58 1.59 18.06 32.86
C VAL A 58 1.12 19.45 33.30
N THR A 59 0.62 19.57 34.53
CA THR A 59 0.26 20.87 35.16
C THR A 59 1.13 21.19 36.39
N ASP A 60 1.94 20.24 36.87
CA ASP A 60 2.66 20.36 38.15
C ASP A 60 4.17 20.09 37.96
N PRO A 61 5.12 20.83 38.59
CA PRO A 61 6.57 20.67 38.40
C PRO A 61 7.14 19.28 38.77
N HIS A 62 6.35 18.43 39.44
CA HIS A 62 6.70 17.03 39.71
C HIS A 62 6.56 16.11 38.48
N SER A 63 5.95 16.57 37.38
CA SER A 63 5.65 15.78 36.18
C SER A 63 6.81 15.66 35.18
N LEU A 64 8.01 16.15 35.53
CA LEU A 64 9.18 16.05 34.64
C LEU A 64 9.59 14.58 34.36
N HIS A 65 9.39 13.68 35.32
CA HIS A 65 9.60 12.24 35.13
C HIS A 65 8.56 11.63 34.17
N GLU A 66 7.27 11.96 34.34
CA GLU A 66 6.21 11.54 33.42
C GLU A 66 6.45 12.08 32.00
N PHE A 67 6.99 13.30 31.88
CA PHE A 67 7.36 13.86 30.59
C PHE A 67 8.53 13.10 29.96
N ALA A 68 9.60 12.81 30.70
CA ALA A 68 10.73 12.04 30.20
C ALA A 68 10.32 10.62 29.77
N ASP A 69 9.48 9.95 30.56
CA ASP A 69 8.91 8.64 30.21
C ASP A 69 8.03 8.72 28.95
N SER A 70 7.22 9.77 28.82
CA SER A 70 6.38 9.97 27.64
C SER A 70 7.21 10.17 26.37
N GLN A 71 8.33 10.89 26.47
CA GLN A 71 9.23 11.12 25.34
C GLN A 71 9.95 9.84 24.94
N PHE A 72 10.32 9.00 25.91
CA PHE A 72 10.90 7.68 25.63
C PHE A 72 9.88 6.73 24.99
N ALA A 73 8.62 6.75 25.47
CA ALA A 73 7.53 5.98 24.89
C ALA A 73 7.21 6.42 23.45
N VAL A 74 7.18 7.73 23.19
CA VAL A 74 7.04 8.30 21.84
C VAL A 74 8.18 7.85 20.93
N LEU A 75 9.43 7.93 21.41
CA LEU A 75 10.59 7.53 20.62
C LEU A 75 10.58 6.02 20.31
N SER A 76 10.23 5.19 21.30
CA SER A 76 10.09 3.74 21.13
C SER A 76 8.98 3.40 20.14
N PHE A 77 7.83 4.11 20.21
CA PHE A 77 6.73 3.95 19.28
C PHE A 77 7.13 4.33 17.85
N VAL A 78 7.76 5.50 17.66
CA VAL A 78 8.24 5.96 16.34
C VAL A 78 9.29 4.99 15.78
N GLY A 79 10.21 4.50 16.62
CA GLY A 79 11.22 3.54 16.22
C GLY A 79 10.62 2.22 15.73
N HIS A 80 9.69 1.63 16.51
CA HIS A 80 8.96 0.45 16.08
C HIS A 80 8.16 0.71 14.81
N ARG A 81 7.46 1.84 14.75
CA ARG A 81 6.65 2.23 13.59
C ARG A 81 7.48 2.36 12.32
N ALA A 82 8.64 3.00 12.41
CA ALA A 82 9.54 3.14 11.26
C ALA A 82 10.04 1.78 10.75
N ILE A 83 10.33 0.84 11.66
CA ILE A 83 10.72 -0.53 11.29
C ILE A 83 9.54 -1.24 10.63
N ASP A 84 8.35 -1.16 11.20
CA ASP A 84 7.15 -1.79 10.65
C ASP A 84 6.78 -1.22 9.29
N ASP A 85 6.79 0.10 9.12
CA ASP A 85 6.56 0.77 7.85
C ASP A 85 7.62 0.36 6.81
N SER A 86 8.90 0.25 7.22
CA SER A 86 9.97 -0.20 6.32
C SER A 86 9.78 -1.64 5.85
N ARG A 87 9.32 -2.54 6.75
CA ARG A 87 9.01 -3.93 6.43
C ARG A 87 7.81 -3.99 5.48
N ALA A 88 6.74 -3.27 5.77
CA ALA A 88 5.55 -3.24 4.95
C ALA A 88 5.82 -2.71 3.54
N ILE A 89 6.65 -1.67 3.40
CA ILE A 89 7.10 -1.15 2.09
C ILE A 89 7.95 -2.19 1.36
N SER A 90 8.85 -2.88 2.06
CA SER A 90 9.70 -3.91 1.48
C SER A 90 8.88 -5.10 0.95
N GLU A 91 7.92 -5.57 1.74
CA GLU A 91 6.97 -6.62 1.37
C GLU A 91 6.11 -6.18 0.19
N TRP A 92 5.52 -4.98 0.25
CA TRP A 92 4.75 -4.41 -0.85
C TRP A 92 5.57 -4.38 -2.14
N ARG A 93 6.84 -3.97 -2.09
CA ARG A 93 7.73 -3.93 -3.26
C ARG A 93 8.00 -5.34 -3.81
N SER A 94 8.38 -6.28 -2.95
CA SER A 94 8.69 -7.66 -3.31
C SER A 94 7.50 -8.35 -3.97
N ASP A 95 6.31 -8.21 -3.38
CA ASP A 95 5.10 -8.79 -3.92
C ASP A 95 4.64 -8.11 -5.20
N GLY A 96 4.88 -6.80 -5.33
CA GLY A 96 4.66 -6.06 -6.58
C GLY A 96 5.49 -6.62 -7.72
N GLN A 97 6.78 -6.90 -7.47
CA GLN A 97 7.68 -7.47 -8.47
C GLN A 97 7.23 -8.87 -8.89
N LYS A 98 6.88 -9.74 -7.94
CA LYS A 98 6.38 -11.09 -8.23
C LYS A 98 5.10 -11.05 -9.06
N GLN A 99 4.13 -10.22 -8.66
CA GLN A 99 2.85 -10.10 -9.35
C GLN A 99 3.01 -9.47 -10.74
N ALA A 100 3.90 -8.48 -10.91
CA ALA A 100 4.18 -7.88 -12.21
C ALA A 100 4.82 -8.89 -13.18
N ILE A 101 5.76 -9.72 -12.71
CA ILE A 101 6.35 -10.80 -13.51
C ILE A 101 5.28 -11.83 -13.89
N GLY A 102 4.45 -12.23 -12.93
CA GLY A 102 3.34 -13.15 -13.17
C GLY A 102 2.33 -12.63 -14.19
N LEU A 103 1.91 -11.36 -14.06
CA LEU A 103 1.02 -10.68 -14.98
C LEU A 103 1.61 -10.55 -16.38
N THR A 104 2.90 -10.18 -16.47
CA THR A 104 3.61 -10.08 -17.75
C THR A 104 3.60 -11.44 -18.45
N ARG A 105 3.91 -12.52 -17.72
CA ARG A 105 3.85 -13.89 -18.26
C ARG A 105 2.44 -14.27 -18.70
N ALA A 106 1.43 -14.00 -17.89
CA ALA A 106 0.04 -14.30 -18.21
C ALA A 106 -0.46 -13.53 -19.45
N ASN A 107 -0.11 -12.25 -19.57
CA ASN A 107 -0.45 -11.42 -20.71
C ASN A 107 0.29 -11.88 -21.98
N LEU A 108 1.57 -12.29 -21.85
CA LEU A 108 2.32 -12.84 -22.97
C LEU A 108 1.66 -14.11 -23.52
N LEU A 109 1.22 -15.01 -22.63
CA LEU A 109 0.52 -16.23 -23.02
C LEU A 109 -0.81 -15.94 -23.70
N THR A 110 -1.62 -15.03 -23.15
CA THR A 110 -2.90 -14.64 -23.77
C THR A 110 -2.71 -14.01 -25.15
N VAL A 111 -1.70 -13.14 -25.34
CA VAL A 111 -1.43 -12.52 -26.65
C VAL A 111 -0.86 -13.52 -27.67
N LEU A 112 0.00 -14.45 -27.24
CA LEU A 112 0.67 -15.40 -28.13
C LEU A 112 -0.21 -16.60 -28.52
N PHE A 113 -1.08 -17.06 -27.62
CA PHE A 113 -1.85 -18.28 -27.81
C PHE A 113 -3.35 -18.05 -28.02
N ASN A 114 -3.84 -16.81 -27.92
CA ASN A 114 -5.23 -16.45 -28.17
C ASN A 114 -6.25 -17.26 -27.31
N ASP A 115 -5.82 -17.67 -26.11
CA ASP A 115 -6.62 -18.33 -25.06
C ASP A 115 -7.26 -17.31 -24.10
#